data_AF-A0A0L8HBK3-F1
#
_entry.id   AF-A0A0L8HBK3-F1
#
_cell.length_a   1.000
_cell.length_b   1.000
_cell.length_c   1.000
_cell.angle_alpha   90.00
_cell.angle_beta   90.00
_cell.angle_gamma   90.00
#
_symmetry.space_group_name_H-M   'P 1'
#
loop_
_entity.id
_entity.type
_entity.pdbx_description
1 polymer ?
#
loop_
_entity_poly.entity_id
_entity_poly.type
_entity_poly.pdbx_seq_one_letter_code
_entity_poly.pdbx_strand_id
1 'polypeptide(L)' 'MMNEMERHIAQNNDRLQCIKQQLASTSGFQSAARELLEWCSDTRAFQRPFENGLMGCLTVSITNFCIK' A
#
# COMPACT_ATOMS: atom_id res chain seq x y z
N MET A 1 9.60 20.07 15.66
CA MET A 1 8.59 20.44 14.64
C MET A 1 8.67 19.40 13.55
N MET A 2 7.56 18.72 13.24
CA MET A 2 7.54 17.73 12.16
C MET A 2 7.53 18.48 10.82
N ASN A 3 8.51 18.17 9.97
CA ASN A 3 8.69 18.84 8.69
C ASN A 3 7.50 18.53 7.77
N GLU A 4 7.15 19.42 6.85
CA GLU A 4 5.98 19.23 5.96
C GLU A 4 6.08 17.92 5.15
N MET A 5 7.30 17.60 4.73
CA MET A 5 7.63 16.34 4.06
C MET A 5 7.34 15.10 4.92
N GLU A 6 7.59 15.15 6.23
CA GLU A 6 7.30 14.04 7.16
C GLU A 6 5.79 13.84 7.34
N ARG A 7 4.99 14.92 7.31
CA ARG A 7 3.52 14.82 7.32
C ARG A 7 3.00 14.13 6.05
N HIS A 8 3.54 14.47 4.89
CA HIS A 8 3.18 13.80 3.63
C HIS A 8 3.56 12.32 3.62
N ILE A 9 4.74 11.98 4.15
CA ILE A 9 5.16 10.58 4.30
C ILE A 9 4.20 9.82 5.21
N ALA A 10 3.79 10.41 6.33
CA ALA A 10 2.84 9.78 7.25
C ALA A 10 1.47 9.55 6.61
N GLN A 11 0.92 10.53 5.90
CA GLN A 11 -0.36 10.40 5.18
C GLN A 11 -0.32 9.31 4.11
N ASN A 12 0.76 9.25 3.33
CA ASN A 12 0.93 8.21 2.32
C ASN A 12 1.03 6.81 2.94
N ASN A 13 1.72 6.68 4.08
CA ASN A 13 1.79 5.41 4.80
C ASN A 13 0.44 4.98 5.38
N ASP A 14 -0.37 5.91 5.88
CA ASP A 14 -1.72 5.62 6.37
C ASP A 14 -2.61 5.08 5.23
N ARG A 15 -2.51 5.70 4.04
CA ARG A 15 -3.18 5.20 2.83
C ARG A 15 -2.72 3.80 2.44
N LEU A 16 -1.41 3.50 2.48
CA LEU A 16 -0.89 2.14 2.24
C LEU A 16 -1.42 1.12 3.26
N GLN A 17 -1.59 1.51 4.53
CA GLN A 17 -2.22 0.62 5.53
C GLN A 17 -3.69 0.34 5.20
N CYS A 18 -4.44 1.35 4.76
CA CYS A 18 -5.82 1.17 4.33
C CYS A 18 -5.92 0.21 3.12
N ILE A 19 -5.07 0.40 2.11
CA ILE A 19 -4.96 -0.50 0.95
C ILE A 19 -4.66 -1.93 1.40
N LYS A 20 -3.70 -2.12 2.31
CA LYS A 20 -3.36 -3.44 2.86
C LYS A 20 -4.56 -4.12 3.54
N GLN A 21 -5.34 -3.38 4.32
CA GLN A 21 -6.53 -3.91 4.97
C GLN A 21 -7.59 -4.33 3.94
N GLN A 22 -7.81 -3.52 2.90
CA GLN A 22 -8.76 -3.87 1.84
C GLN A 22 -8.29 -5.06 0.99
N LEU A 23 -6.99 -5.22 0.77
CA LEU A 23 -6.40 -6.40 0.13
C LEU A 23 -6.59 -7.69 0.93
N ALA A 24 -6.82 -7.60 2.25
CA ALA A 24 -7.18 -8.77 3.05
C ALA A 24 -8.66 -9.16 2.86
N SER A 25 -9.51 -8.24 2.38
CA SER A 25 -10.94 -8.47 2.18
C SER A 25 -11.26 -8.96 0.76
N THR A 26 -12.05 -10.04 0.67
CA THR A 26 -12.53 -10.61 -0.61
C THR A 26 -13.27 -9.59 -1.47
N SER A 27 -14.06 -8.70 -0.87
CA SER A 27 -14.86 -7.69 -1.56
C SER A 27 -14.06 -6.45 -1.96
N GLY A 28 -13.05 -6.08 -1.15
CA GLY A 28 -12.19 -4.91 -1.38
C GLY A 28 -10.94 -5.20 -2.20
N PHE A 29 -10.62 -6.47 -2.45
CA PHE A 29 -9.37 -6.87 -3.10
C PHE A 29 -9.17 -6.23 -4.48
N GLN A 30 -10.18 -6.29 -5.35
CA GLN A 30 -10.04 -5.84 -6.73
C GLN A 30 -9.78 -4.33 -6.82
N SER A 31 -10.50 -3.53 -6.03
CA SER A 31 -10.31 -2.09 -5.95
C SER A 31 -8.95 -1.72 -5.33
N ALA A 32 -8.59 -2.38 -4.22
CA ALA A 32 -7.33 -2.11 -3.54
C ALA A 32 -6.10 -2.53 -4.36
N ALA A 33 -6.19 -3.64 -5.10
CA ALA A 33 -5.13 -4.08 -6.00
C ALA A 33 -4.94 -3.11 -7.17
N ARG A 34 -6.03 -2.55 -7.72
CA ARG A 34 -5.97 -1.50 -8.74
C ARG A 34 -5.27 -0.25 -8.20
N GLU A 35 -5.66 0.19 -7.00
CA GLU A 35 -5.08 1.36 -6.35
C GLU A 35 -3.59 1.16 -6.03
N LEU A 36 -3.20 -0.03 -5.55
CA LEU A 36 -1.80 -0.38 -5.33
C LEU A 36 -1.01 -0.36 -6.64
N LEU A 37 -1.59 -0.88 -7.74
CA LEU A 37 -0.95 -0.88 -9.06
C LEU A 37 -0.72 0.55 -9.57
N GLU A 38 -1.69 1.44 -9.41
CA GLU A 38 -1.54 2.86 -9.73
C GLU A 38 -0.46 3.51 -8.87
N TRP A 39 -0.40 3.17 -7.58
CA TRP A 39 0.68 3.63 -6.70
C TRP A 39 2.06 3.19 -7.19
N CYS A 40 2.20 1.92 -7.55
CA CYS A 40 3.44 1.35 -8.09
C CYS A 40 3.81 1.85 -9.51
N SER A 41 2.90 2.54 -10.20
CA SER A 41 3.22 3.17 -11.49
C SER A 41 4.09 4.41 -11.35
N ASP A 42 4.15 5.01 -10.15
CA ASP A 42 5.03 6.14 -9.84
C ASP A 42 6.35 5.62 -9.23
N THR A 43 7.48 5.94 -9.85
CA THR A 43 8.80 5.52 -9.37
C THR A 43 9.14 6.05 -7.98
N ARG A 44 8.49 7.15 -7.56
CA ARG A 44 8.63 7.73 -6.22
C ARG A 44 7.99 6.89 -5.12
N ALA A 45 7.12 5.93 -5.48
CA ALA A 45 6.58 4.97 -4.52
C ALA A 45 7.68 4.07 -3.94
N PHE A 46 8.74 3.80 -4.69
CA PHE A 46 9.82 2.88 -4.30
C PHE A 46 10.90 3.57 -3.44
N GLN A 47 10.49 4.39 -2.48
CA GLN A 47 11.38 5.02 -1.51
C GLN A 47 11.32 4.28 -0.16
N ARG A 48 12.44 4.26 0.57
CA ARG A 48 12.55 3.62 1.90
C ARG A 48 11.39 3.92 2.86
N PRO A 49 10.83 5.14 2.94
CA PRO A 49 9.73 5.43 3.85
C PRO A 49 8.42 4.66 3.56
N PHE A 50 8.24 4.16 2.34
CA PHE A 50 7.03 3.44 1.90
C PHE A 50 7.26 1.93 1.73
N GLU A 51 8.53 1.51 1.71
CA GLU A 51 8.95 0.14 1.44
C GLU A 51 8.25 -0.89 2.34
N ASN A 52 8.17 -0.64 3.65
CA ASN A 52 7.51 -1.54 4.58
C ASN A 52 5.99 -1.67 4.31
N GLY A 53 5.33 -0.55 4.00
CA GLY A 53 3.91 -0.54 3.64
C GLY A 53 3.64 -1.29 2.34
N LEU A 54 4.46 -1.06 1.31
CA LEU A 54 4.38 -1.72 0.02
C LEU A 54 4.63 -3.23 0.14
N MET A 55 5.68 -3.66 0.84
CA MET A 55 5.96 -5.06 1.10
C MET A 55 4.80 -5.74 1.84
N GLY A 56 4.17 -5.04 2.79
CA GLY A 56 2.96 -5.50 3.46
C GLY A 56 1.78 -5.72 2.51
N CYS A 57 1.54 -4.78 1.59
CA CYS A 57 0.47 -4.90 0.58
C CYS A 57 0.74 -6.06 -0.39
N LEU A 58 1.98 -6.20 -0.88
CA LEU A 58 2.38 -7.28 -1.78
C LEU A 58 2.26 -8.66 -1.12
N THR A 59 2.68 -8.78 0.15
CA THR A 59 2.58 -10.03 0.91
C THR A 59 1.12 -10.47 1.05
N VAL A 60 0.22 -9.55 1.44
CA VAL A 60 -1.21 -9.85 1.54
C VAL A 60 -1.79 -10.21 0.17
N SER A 61 -1.39 -9.50 -0.89
CA SER A 61 -1.86 -9.75 -2.26
C SER A 61 -1.53 -11.17 -2.73
N ILE A 62 -0.27 -11.58 -2.56
CA ILE A 62 0.20 -12.92 -2.95
C ILE A 62 -0.47 -13.99 -2.11
N THR A 63 -0.56 -13.78 -0.79
CA THR A 63 -1.18 -14.76 0.13
C THR A 63 -2.67 -14.95 -0.18
N ASN A 64 -3.41 -13.88 -0.46
CA ASN A 64 -4.84 -13.98 -0.79
C ASN A 64 -5.06 -14.64 -2.16
N PHE A 65 -4.15 -14.41 -3.12
CA PHE A 65 -4.18 -15.09 -4.42
C PHE A 65 -3.88 -16.59 -4.31
N CYS A 66 -2.98 -17.01 -3.42
CA CYS A 66 -2.66 -18.44 -3.22
C CYS A 66 -3.71 -19.21 -2.40
N ILE A 67 -4.59 -18.53 -1.65
CA ILE A 67 -5.60 -19.18 -0.78
C ILE A 67 -6.96 -19.33 -1.50
N LYS A 68 -7.17 -18.65 -2.64
CA LYS A 68 -8.36 -18.78 -3.49
C LYS A 68 -8.09 -19.67 -4.69
#